data_AF-A0A2E3W015-F1
#
_entry.id   AF-A0A2E3W015-F1
#
_cell.length_a   1.000
_cell.length_b   1.000
_cell.length_c   1.000
_cell.angle_alpha   90.00
_cell.angle_beta   90.00
_cell.angle_gamma   90.00
#
_symmetry.space_group_name_H-M   'P 1'
#
loop_
_entity.id
_entity.type
_entity.pdbx_description
1 polymer ?
#
loop_
_entity_poly.entity_id
_entity_poly.type
_entity_poly.pdbx_seq_one_letter_code
_entity_poly.pdbx_strand_id
1 'polypeptide(L)'
;MNKFFTFCLIVLFGACSPSPKTPDGLLKMVIKDVATKELSKDYFLKHTSGELKSSIEAMDDEELKRSDLLKSISGTKTKILNETCQENSCSITYVVSYKSSKESSFSTETKKIAQLEKVEDKWKISKITHLKTFHEANEPINALEEN
;
A
#
# COMPACT_ATOMS: atom_id res chain seq x y z
N MET A 1 3.60 57.13 10.37
CA MET A 1 4.48 55.95 10.27
C MET A 1 3.78 54.80 10.99
N ASN A 2 3.79 53.60 10.40
CA ASN A 2 3.22 52.33 10.90
C ASN A 2 1.71 52.09 10.65
N LYS A 3 1.39 51.70 9.42
CA LYS A 3 0.25 50.82 9.07
C LYS A 3 0.78 49.66 8.23
N PHE A 4 1.48 48.71 8.85
CA PHE A 4 1.98 47.52 8.15
C PHE A 4 2.25 46.41 9.18
N PHE A 5 1.19 45.87 9.81
CA PHE A 5 1.36 44.69 10.67
C PHE A 5 0.08 43.84 10.79
N THR A 6 -0.61 43.58 9.69
CA THR A 6 -1.74 42.64 9.69
C THR A 6 -1.88 41.97 8.32
N PHE A 7 -0.90 41.13 7.96
CA PHE A 7 -1.04 40.24 6.80
C PHE A 7 -0.13 39.02 6.98
N CYS A 8 -0.46 38.12 7.91
CA CYS A 8 0.32 36.88 8.07
C CYS A 8 -0.46 35.68 8.62
N LEU A 9 -1.80 35.59 8.43
CA LEU A 9 -2.56 34.53 9.11
C LEU A 9 -3.69 33.86 8.32
N ILE A 10 -3.69 33.83 6.99
CA ILE A 10 -4.75 33.09 6.27
C ILE A 10 -4.23 32.49 4.97
N VAL A 11 -3.38 31.46 5.02
CA VAL A 11 -3.35 30.39 4.00
C VAL A 11 -2.77 29.09 4.61
N LEU A 12 -3.53 28.44 5.47
CA LEU A 12 -3.34 27.01 5.78
C LEU A 12 -4.67 26.28 5.52
N PHE A 13 -5.24 26.47 4.33
CA PHE A 13 -6.23 25.53 3.83
C PHE A 13 -5.49 24.25 3.49
N GLY A 14 -5.50 23.33 4.47
CA GLY A 14 -4.88 22.03 4.35
C GLY A 14 -5.26 21.38 3.04
N ALA A 15 -4.25 20.87 2.34
CA ALA A 15 -4.42 19.95 1.22
C ALA A 15 -5.06 18.66 1.75
N CYS A 16 -6.37 18.70 1.99
CA CYS A 16 -7.18 17.54 2.27
C CYS A 16 -7.41 16.87 0.92
N SER A 17 -6.43 16.11 0.44
CA SER A 17 -6.68 15.19 -0.65
C SER A 17 -7.85 14.29 -0.23
N PRO A 18 -8.91 14.15 -1.05
CA PRO A 18 -10.06 13.35 -0.68
C PRO A 18 -9.58 11.93 -0.41
N SER A 19 -9.63 11.54 0.86
CA SER A 19 -9.31 10.17 1.25
C SER A 19 -10.38 9.25 0.65
N PRO A 20 -10.00 8.07 0.18
CA PRO A 20 -10.95 7.16 -0.46
C PRO A 20 -12.09 6.83 0.51
N LYS A 21 -13.33 6.92 0.01
CA LYS A 21 -14.54 6.78 0.82
C LYS A 21 -14.88 5.32 1.15
N THR A 22 -14.32 4.37 0.42
CA THR A 22 -14.55 2.94 0.57
C THR A 22 -13.25 2.22 0.96
N PRO A 23 -13.34 1.11 1.71
CA PRO A 23 -12.18 0.33 2.10
C PRO A 23 -11.47 -0.31 0.88
N ASP A 24 -12.23 -0.79 -0.12
CA ASP A 24 -11.67 -1.31 -1.37
C ASP A 24 -10.93 -0.22 -2.16
N GLY A 25 -11.46 1.00 -2.16
CA GLY A 25 -10.88 2.16 -2.81
C GLY A 25 -9.55 2.56 -2.19
N LEU A 26 -9.46 2.52 -0.85
CA LEU A 26 -8.20 2.73 -0.14
C LEU A 26 -7.17 1.66 -0.51
N LEU A 27 -7.57 0.39 -0.46
CA LEU A 27 -6.66 -0.71 -0.73
C LEU A 27 -6.09 -0.63 -2.15
N LYS A 28 -6.95 -0.38 -3.15
CA LYS A 28 -6.53 -0.20 -4.55
C LYS A 28 -5.61 1.01 -4.73
N MET A 29 -5.90 2.12 -4.04
CA MET A 29 -5.07 3.31 -4.06
C MET A 29 -3.67 3.02 -3.52
N VAL A 30 -3.57 2.42 -2.33
CA VAL A 30 -2.28 2.13 -1.68
C VAL A 30 -1.46 1.15 -2.52
N ILE A 31 -2.07 0.08 -3.05
CA ILE A 31 -1.36 -0.88 -3.91
C ILE A 31 -0.82 -0.20 -5.18
N LYS A 32 -1.65 0.64 -5.82
CA LYS A 32 -1.23 1.39 -7.02
C LYS A 32 -0.08 2.35 -6.71
N ASP A 33 -0.20 3.11 -5.62
CA ASP A 33 0.79 4.10 -5.22
C ASP A 33 2.13 3.43 -4.89
N VAL A 34 2.11 2.34 -4.11
CA VAL A 34 3.30 1.50 -3.83
C VAL A 34 3.96 1.01 -5.11
N ALA A 35 3.18 0.63 -6.11
CA ALA A 35 3.70 0.10 -7.36
C ALA A 35 4.24 1.17 -8.32
N THR A 36 3.90 2.45 -8.13
CA THR A 36 4.14 3.49 -9.16
C THR A 36 4.84 4.75 -8.66
N LYS A 37 4.99 4.92 -7.35
CA LYS A 37 5.54 6.12 -6.73
C LYS A 37 6.60 5.75 -5.71
N GLU A 38 7.52 6.68 -5.48
CA GLU A 38 8.32 6.67 -4.26
C GLU A 38 7.48 7.26 -3.12
N LEU A 39 7.29 6.50 -2.04
CA LEU A 39 6.43 6.90 -0.93
C LEU A 39 7.28 7.14 0.34
N SER A 40 6.94 8.18 1.09
CA SER A 40 7.55 8.47 2.39
C SER A 40 6.91 7.66 3.51
N LYS A 41 7.61 7.56 4.65
CA LYS A 41 7.05 6.99 5.88
C LYS A 41 5.72 7.67 6.29
N ASP A 42 5.63 8.99 6.17
CA ASP A 42 4.41 9.75 6.45
C ASP A 42 3.21 9.31 5.60
N TYR A 43 3.44 8.96 4.33
CA TYR A 43 2.37 8.42 3.48
C TYR A 43 1.80 7.14 4.11
N PHE A 44 2.65 6.23 4.56
CA PHE A 44 2.19 4.99 5.17
C PHE A 44 1.48 5.23 6.50
N LEU A 45 2.03 6.10 7.37
CA LEU A 45 1.41 6.44 8.65
C LEU A 45 0.03 7.11 8.48
N LYS A 46 -0.18 7.84 7.39
CA LYS A 46 -1.48 8.44 7.05
C LYS A 46 -2.54 7.39 6.69
N HIS A 47 -2.16 6.30 6.02
CA HIS A 47 -3.09 5.31 5.45
C HIS A 47 -3.13 3.99 6.24
N THR A 48 -2.35 3.87 7.31
CA THR A 48 -2.28 2.67 8.15
C THR A 48 -2.66 2.96 9.60
N SER A 49 -3.10 1.93 10.29
CA SER A 49 -3.43 1.93 11.71
C SER A 49 -3.03 0.58 12.33
N GLY A 50 -3.40 0.34 13.59
CA GLY A 50 -3.16 -0.94 14.27
C GLY A 50 -1.73 -1.47 14.16
N GLU A 51 -1.63 -2.79 13.98
CA GLU A 51 -0.37 -3.54 13.89
C GLU A 51 0.53 -3.05 12.75
N LEU A 52 -0.07 -2.74 11.59
CA LEU A 52 0.69 -2.28 10.43
C LEU A 52 1.34 -0.92 10.69
N LYS A 53 0.61 0.02 11.30
CA LYS A 53 1.17 1.32 11.69
C LYS A 53 2.31 1.16 12.68
N SER A 54 2.13 0.36 13.74
CA SER A 54 3.19 0.11 14.72
C SER A 54 4.44 -0.50 14.07
N SER A 55 4.26 -1.39 13.10
CA SER A 55 5.37 -1.98 12.34
C SER A 55 6.12 -0.93 11.53
N ILE A 56 5.41 0.00 10.86
CA ILE A 56 6.02 1.10 10.10
C ILE A 56 6.71 2.10 11.01
N GLU A 57 6.13 2.42 12.17
CA GLU A 57 6.73 3.34 13.15
C GLU A 57 8.07 2.82 13.66
N ALA A 58 8.16 1.51 13.90
CA ALA A 58 9.36 0.83 14.37
C ALA A 58 10.47 0.71 13.32
N MET A 59 10.13 0.76 12.03
CA MET A 59 11.13 0.70 10.94
C MET A 59 11.80 2.05 10.73
N ASP A 60 13.11 2.06 10.47
CA ASP A 60 13.77 3.25 9.94
C ASP A 60 13.50 3.44 8.42
N ASP A 61 13.96 4.55 7.86
CA ASP A 61 13.73 4.87 6.45
C ASP A 61 14.44 3.91 5.48
N GLU A 62 15.56 3.30 5.88
CA GLU A 62 16.25 2.30 5.05
C GLU A 62 15.53 0.96 5.08
N GLU A 63 15.10 0.51 6.25
CA GLU A 63 14.31 -0.70 6.44
C GLU A 63 13.00 -0.61 5.68
N LEU A 64 12.32 0.54 5.75
CA LEU A 64 11.08 0.77 5.02
C LEU A 64 11.32 0.64 3.50
N LYS A 65 12.39 1.25 2.97
CA LYS A 65 12.77 1.14 1.54
C LYS A 65 13.07 -0.28 1.10
N ARG A 66 13.62 -1.12 1.98
CA ARG A 66 13.91 -2.54 1.70
C ARG A 66 12.69 -3.45 1.89
N SER A 67 11.65 -2.96 2.55
CA SER A 67 10.45 -3.75 2.85
C SER A 67 9.69 -4.15 1.58
N ASP A 68 8.98 -5.29 1.65
CA ASP A 68 8.08 -5.74 0.59
C ASP A 68 6.90 -4.77 0.37
N LEU A 69 6.68 -3.79 1.26
CA LEU A 69 5.68 -2.74 1.12
C LEU A 69 6.07 -1.69 0.07
N LEU A 70 7.36 -1.57 -0.26
CA LEU A 70 7.90 -0.55 -1.18
C LEU A 70 8.56 -1.14 -2.42
N LYS A 71 8.53 -2.47 -2.60
CA LYS A 71 9.01 -3.08 -3.83
C LYS A 71 8.18 -2.58 -5.00
N SER A 72 8.77 -1.71 -5.80
CA SER A 72 8.19 -1.22 -7.05
C SER A 72 8.07 -2.41 -8.01
N ILE A 73 6.84 -2.76 -8.38
CA ILE A 73 6.60 -3.85 -9.32
C ILE A 73 5.75 -3.37 -10.48
N SER A 74 6.34 -3.44 -11.67
CA SER A 74 5.70 -3.02 -12.90
C SER A 74 4.53 -3.96 -13.28
N GLY A 75 3.48 -3.39 -13.88
CA GLY A 75 2.33 -4.17 -14.38
C GLY A 75 1.41 -4.74 -13.30
N THR A 76 1.41 -4.15 -12.10
CA THR A 76 0.58 -4.60 -10.97
C THR A 76 -0.91 -4.57 -11.30
N LYS A 77 -1.57 -5.74 -11.28
CA LYS A 77 -3.03 -5.89 -11.35
C LYS A 77 -3.55 -6.30 -9.97
N THR A 78 -4.61 -5.65 -9.52
CA THR A 78 -5.27 -5.97 -8.25
C THR A 78 -6.66 -6.53 -8.52
N LYS A 79 -6.97 -7.69 -7.96
CA LYS A 79 -8.31 -8.30 -8.00
C LYS A 79 -8.83 -8.52 -6.59
N ILE A 80 -9.99 -7.96 -6.28
CA ILE A 80 -10.71 -8.28 -5.03
C ILE A 80 -11.45 -9.61 -5.23
N LEU A 81 -11.26 -10.54 -4.30
CA LEU A 81 -11.90 -11.86 -4.34
C LEU A 81 -13.09 -11.95 -3.40
N ASN A 82 -12.97 -11.36 -2.22
CA ASN A 82 -14.02 -11.31 -1.22
C ASN A 82 -13.88 -10.05 -0.37
N GLU A 83 -15.00 -9.50 0.06
CA GLU A 83 -15.10 -8.33 0.92
C GLU A 83 -16.17 -8.60 1.97
N THR A 84 -15.83 -8.41 3.25
CA THR A 84 -16.75 -8.58 4.38
C THR A 84 -16.58 -7.38 5.28
N CYS A 85 -17.53 -6.45 5.20
CA CYS A 85 -17.50 -5.23 5.98
C CYS A 85 -18.59 -5.20 7.06
N GLN A 86 -18.24 -4.59 8.18
CA GLN A 86 -19.13 -4.09 9.22
C GLN A 86 -19.06 -2.56 9.21
N GLU A 87 -19.75 -1.89 10.14
CA GLU A 87 -19.86 -0.43 10.19
C GLU A 87 -18.49 0.27 10.21
N ASN A 88 -17.55 -0.22 11.04
CA ASN A 88 -16.24 0.41 11.26
C ASN A 88 -15.05 -0.50 10.93
N SER A 89 -15.29 -1.66 10.34
CA SER A 89 -14.23 -2.61 10.00
C SER A 89 -14.52 -3.31 8.68
N CYS A 90 -13.48 -3.71 7.96
CA CYS A 90 -13.65 -4.54 6.78
C CYS A 90 -12.49 -5.51 6.60
N SER A 91 -12.79 -6.71 6.12
CA SER A 91 -11.81 -7.70 5.70
C SER A 91 -11.91 -7.92 4.20
N ILE A 92 -10.82 -7.68 3.49
CA ILE A 92 -10.76 -7.79 2.04
C ILE A 92 -9.72 -8.83 1.66
N THR A 93 -10.16 -9.90 1.00
CA THR A 93 -9.25 -10.87 0.37
C THR A 93 -8.98 -10.43 -1.06
N TYR A 94 -7.71 -10.28 -1.42
CA TYR A 94 -7.31 -9.78 -2.73
C TYR A 94 -6.10 -10.52 -3.29
N VAL A 95 -5.93 -10.43 -4.61
CA VAL A 95 -4.77 -10.93 -5.34
C VAL A 95 -4.07 -9.74 -5.98
N VAL A 96 -2.75 -9.72 -5.85
CA VAL A 96 -1.86 -8.80 -6.55
C VAL A 96 -1.03 -9.62 -7.52
N SER A 97 -1.18 -9.36 -8.82
CA SER A 97 -0.41 -10.03 -9.88
C SER A 97 0.57 -9.04 -10.49
N TYR A 98 1.83 -9.43 -10.66
CA TYR A 98 2.89 -8.60 -11.22
C TYR A 98 3.88 -9.42 -12.05
N LYS A 99 4.63 -8.75 -12.93
CA LYS A 99 5.71 -9.35 -13.72
C LYS A 99 7.07 -8.88 -13.20
N SER A 100 8.02 -9.80 -13.09
CA SER A 100 9.40 -9.43 -12.74
C SER A 100 10.03 -8.66 -13.90
N SER A 101 10.47 -7.42 -13.66
CA SER A 101 11.09 -6.59 -14.68
C SER A 101 12.59 -6.87 -14.76
N LYS A 102 12.95 -7.86 -15.59
CA LYS A 102 14.21 -8.07 -16.33
C LYS A 102 14.30 -9.57 -16.65
N GLU A 103 14.19 -9.89 -17.94
CA GLU A 103 14.63 -11.15 -18.57
C GLU A 103 13.99 -12.48 -18.17
N SER A 104 13.03 -12.53 -17.25
CA SER A 104 12.42 -13.80 -16.84
C SER A 104 10.90 -13.77 -17.02
N SER A 105 10.37 -14.78 -17.69
CA SER A 105 8.97 -14.90 -18.12
C SER A 105 8.01 -15.24 -16.96
N PHE A 106 8.33 -14.82 -15.74
CA PHE A 106 7.59 -15.23 -14.55
C PHE A 106 6.49 -14.22 -14.20
N SER A 107 5.26 -14.73 -14.12
CA SER A 107 4.13 -14.04 -13.51
C SER A 107 4.09 -14.43 -12.04
N THR A 108 3.96 -13.46 -11.14
CA THR A 108 3.80 -13.72 -9.71
C THR A 108 2.45 -13.22 -9.24
N GLU A 109 1.71 -14.07 -8.56
CA GLU A 109 0.44 -13.73 -7.93
C GLU A 109 0.52 -13.92 -6.44
N THR A 110 0.20 -12.88 -5.67
CA THR A 110 0.17 -12.96 -4.22
C THR A 110 -1.25 -12.76 -3.71
N LYS A 111 -1.79 -13.76 -3.01
CA LYS A 111 -3.08 -13.65 -2.32
C LYS A 111 -2.85 -13.17 -0.88
N LYS A 112 -3.56 -12.12 -0.50
CA LYS A 112 -3.46 -11.48 0.82
C LYS A 112 -4.84 -11.19 1.40
N ILE A 113 -4.91 -10.98 2.70
CA ILE A 113 -6.07 -10.42 3.40
C ILE A 113 -5.65 -9.08 4.00
N ALA A 114 -6.35 -8.01 3.63
CA ALA A 114 -6.25 -6.73 4.30
C ALA A 114 -7.37 -6.61 5.34
N GLN A 115 -7.02 -6.24 6.56
CA GLN A 115 -7.97 -5.76 7.56
C GLN A 115 -7.91 -4.24 7.55
N LEU A 116 -9.08 -3.63 7.49
CA LEU A 116 -9.27 -2.19 7.46
C LEU A 116 -10.19 -1.78 8.60
N GLU A 117 -9.95 -0.61 9.14
CA GLU A 117 -10.77 -0.02 10.19
C GLU A 117 -10.99 1.47 9.91
N LYS A 118 -12.12 1.97 10.40
CA LYS A 118 -12.49 3.37 10.28
C LYS A 118 -12.01 4.12 11.53
N VAL A 119 -11.04 5.01 11.35
CA VAL A 119 -10.49 5.86 12.41
C VAL A 119 -10.76 7.32 12.03
N GLU A 120 -11.45 8.06 12.89
CA GLU A 120 -11.82 9.47 12.63
C GLU A 120 -12.50 9.64 11.26
N ASP A 121 -13.49 8.79 10.99
CA ASP A 121 -14.24 8.73 9.72
C ASP A 121 -13.42 8.44 8.45
N LYS A 122 -12.17 8.00 8.59
CA LYS A 122 -11.30 7.61 7.48
C LYS A 122 -10.95 6.14 7.56
N TRP A 123 -11.05 5.44 6.45
CA TRP A 123 -10.53 4.08 6.34
C TRP A 123 -9.01 4.09 6.45
N LYS A 124 -8.47 3.12 7.19
CA LYS A 124 -7.04 2.83 7.31
C LYS A 124 -6.82 1.33 7.26
N ILE A 125 -5.65 0.91 6.78
CA ILE A 125 -5.26 -0.51 6.77
C ILE A 125 -4.61 -0.84 8.11
N SER A 126 -5.25 -1.70 8.90
CA SER A 126 -4.76 -2.08 10.23
C SER A 126 -3.81 -3.27 10.21
N LYS A 127 -4.02 -4.19 9.25
CA LYS A 127 -3.20 -5.40 9.10
C LYS A 127 -3.22 -5.91 7.66
N ILE A 128 -2.09 -6.46 7.20
CA ILE A 128 -2.01 -7.23 5.97
C ILE A 128 -1.48 -8.63 6.32
N THR A 129 -2.26 -9.66 5.99
CA THR A 129 -1.87 -11.07 6.18
C THR A 129 -1.57 -11.69 4.83
N HIS A 130 -0.38 -12.27 4.69
CA HIS A 130 -0.02 -13.05 3.52
C HIS A 130 -0.69 -14.43 3.57
N LEU A 131 -1.34 -14.87 2.49
CA LEU A 131 -1.91 -16.22 2.41
C LEU A 131 -1.05 -17.16 1.57
N LYS A 132 -0.72 -16.75 0.34
CA LYS A 132 -0.01 -17.59 -0.62
C LYS A 132 0.59 -16.77 -1.76
N THR A 133 1.71 -17.25 -2.29
CA THR A 133 2.33 -16.78 -3.55
C THR A 133 2.30 -17.89 -4.58
N PHE A 134 2.00 -17.53 -5.83
CA PHE A 134 2.18 -18.38 -6.99
C PHE A 134 3.17 -17.74 -7.93
N HIS A 135 4.07 -18.56 -8.47
CA HIS A 135 4.98 -18.18 -9.55
C HIS A 135 4.64 -19.05 -10.75
N GLU A 136 4.35 -18.41 -11.87
CA GLU A 136 4.07 -19.06 -13.14
C GLU A 136 5.22 -18.72 -14.09
N ALA A 137 5.96 -19.71 -14.53
CA ALA A 137 7.04 -19.59 -15.50
C ALA A 137 6.49 -19.85 -16.90
N ASN A 138 6.85 -19.05 -17.90
CA ASN A 138 6.60 -19.47 -19.29
C ASN A 138 7.71 -20.42 -19.81
N GLU A 139 8.80 -20.61 -19.07
CA GLU A 139 9.89 -21.55 -19.39
C GLU A 139 10.28 -22.40 -18.17
N PRO A 140 10.73 -23.65 -18.35
CA PRO A 140 11.13 -24.52 -17.23
C PRO A 140 12.26 -23.90 -16.40
N ILE A 141 12.15 -23.98 -15.07
CA ILE A 141 13.23 -23.61 -14.16
C ILE A 141 14.31 -24.69 -14.26
N ASN A 142 15.45 -24.38 -14.89
CA ASN A 142 16.59 -25.29 -14.92
C ASN A 142 17.37 -25.18 -13.59
N ALA A 143 17.00 -25.99 -12.59
CA ALA A 143 17.58 -25.95 -11.25
C ALA A 143 19.04 -26.48 -11.16
N LEU A 144 19.69 -26.75 -12.30
CA LEU A 144 21.00 -27.41 -12.40
C LEU A 144 22.07 -26.58 -13.12
N GLU A 145 21.82 -25.32 -13.46
CA GLU A 145 22.91 -24.44 -13.90
C GLU A 145 23.66 -23.89 -12.68
N GLU A 146 24.72 -24.61 -12.29
CA GLU A 146 25.75 -24.13 -11.37
C GLU A 146 26.44 -22.89 -11.97
N ASN A 147 26.66 -21.85 -11.15
CA ASN A 147 27.53 -20.71 -11.50
C ASN A 147 28.98 -21.18 -11.63
#